data_AF-A0A1V3TUG7-F1
#
_entry.id   AF-A0A1V3TUG7-F1
#
_cell.length_a   1.000
_cell.length_b   1.000
_cell.length_c   1.000
_cell.angle_alpha   90.00
_cell.angle_beta   90.00
_cell.angle_gamma   90.00
#
_symmetry.space_group_name_H-M   'P 1'
#
loop_
_entity.id
_entity.type
_entity.pdbx_description
1 polymer ?
#
loop_
_entity_poly.entity_id
_entity_poly.type
_entity_poly.pdbx_seq_one_letter_code
_entity_poly.pdbx_strand_id
1 'polypeptide(L)'
;MSEQRKLTRREQAEQYLKIPEVRRYLDFLSWAEGTEQNGYNTTFGNKRWEDLSHHPNKVWGRTGDGPTTATGRYQILGSTWKEQQKALGLKDFGPESQDLAAVSLIMRRGAINDIINGDVDTANKKLSKEWASLPYNTSPHQSQKKKDAAMRKWQQLQSSGGLNQIDGGNYDYVTPKQNTEVASSQSSNPQNWFSNLLPETAQAPQQIQSVQQQTQRQPIDPFKAFTDNFNQLNGTLDTFAPIEPINNQEKYAKQLASAFGEEPSTNGLLDYGVSDLVKSIYDQTA
;
A
#
# COMPACT_ATOMS: atom_id res chain seq x y z
N MET A 1 -17.56 -43.70 -10.80
CA MET A 1 -16.66 -42.73 -10.15
C MET A 1 -16.79 -41.42 -10.91
N SER A 2 -17.30 -40.35 -10.29
CA SER A 2 -17.36 -39.04 -10.93
C SER A 2 -15.97 -38.42 -10.96
N GLU A 3 -15.42 -38.20 -12.15
CA GLU A 3 -14.14 -37.51 -12.32
C GLU A 3 -14.30 -36.05 -11.91
N GLN A 4 -13.52 -35.61 -10.92
CA GLN A 4 -13.62 -34.27 -10.38
C GLN A 4 -12.94 -33.30 -11.36
N ARG A 5 -13.74 -32.46 -12.05
CA ARG A 5 -13.24 -31.49 -13.03
C ARG A 5 -12.16 -30.60 -12.41
N LYS A 6 -10.99 -30.53 -13.05
CA LYS A 6 -9.93 -29.58 -12.69
C LYS A 6 -10.33 -28.16 -13.10
N LEU A 7 -10.20 -27.21 -12.17
CA LEU A 7 -10.44 -25.79 -12.43
C LEU A 7 -9.49 -25.25 -13.51
N THR A 8 -10.02 -24.41 -14.39
CA THR A 8 -9.23 -23.62 -15.34
C THR A 8 -8.39 -22.58 -14.61
N ARG A 9 -7.38 -22.01 -15.29
CA ARG A 9 -6.54 -20.96 -14.72
C ARG A 9 -7.34 -19.70 -14.36
N ARG A 10 -8.37 -19.37 -15.15
CA ARG A 10 -9.29 -18.27 -14.85
C ARG A 10 -10.08 -18.55 -13.58
N GLU A 11 -10.72 -19.71 -13.49
CA GLU A 11 -11.51 -20.09 -12.30
C GLU A 11 -10.64 -20.12 -11.03
N GLN A 12 -9.39 -20.58 -11.14
CA GLN A 12 -8.43 -20.52 -10.02
C GLN A 12 -8.10 -19.06 -9.64
N ALA A 13 -7.82 -18.20 -10.61
CA ALA A 13 -7.55 -16.78 -10.34
C ALA A 13 -8.74 -16.08 -9.70
N GLU A 14 -9.97 -16.35 -10.17
CA GLU A 14 -11.22 -15.84 -9.59
C GLU A 14 -11.41 -16.32 -8.14
N GLN A 15 -11.05 -17.57 -7.82
CA GLN A 15 -11.09 -18.06 -6.43
C GLN A 15 -10.06 -17.39 -5.54
N TYR A 16 -8.81 -17.25 -5.99
CA TYR A 16 -7.77 -16.57 -5.22
C TYR A 16 -8.06 -15.09 -5.00
N LEU A 17 -8.72 -14.45 -5.96
CA LEU A 17 -9.12 -13.05 -5.86
C LEU A 17 -10.16 -12.79 -4.75
N LYS A 18 -10.82 -13.85 -4.23
CA LYS A 18 -11.69 -13.81 -3.06
C LYS A 18 -10.95 -13.91 -1.72
N ILE A 19 -9.63 -14.07 -1.74
CA ILE A 19 -8.83 -14.15 -0.52
C ILE A 19 -8.34 -12.74 -0.18
N PRO A 20 -8.64 -12.21 1.03
CA PRO A 20 -8.24 -10.86 1.44
C PRO A 20 -6.74 -10.59 1.29
N GLU A 21 -5.89 -11.58 1.58
CA GLU A 21 -4.43 -11.50 1.48
C GLU A 21 -3.98 -11.26 0.04
N VAL A 22 -4.61 -11.94 -0.92
CA VAL A 22 -4.31 -11.78 -2.35
C VAL A 22 -4.67 -10.38 -2.80
N ARG A 23 -5.87 -9.91 -2.42
CA ARG A 23 -6.30 -8.54 -2.74
C ARG A 23 -5.39 -7.48 -2.11
N ARG A 24 -5.01 -7.67 -0.84
CA ARG A 24 -4.04 -6.82 -0.14
C ARG A 24 -2.69 -6.79 -0.87
N TYR A 25 -2.26 -7.92 -1.43
CA TYR A 25 -1.02 -7.97 -2.21
C TYR A 25 -1.15 -7.24 -3.55
N LEU A 26 -2.33 -7.21 -4.17
CA LEU A 26 -2.58 -6.36 -5.34
C LEU A 26 -2.48 -4.87 -4.98
N ASP A 27 -2.95 -4.45 -3.81
CA ASP A 27 -2.73 -3.08 -3.31
C ASP A 27 -1.25 -2.78 -3.09
N PHE A 28 -0.53 -3.75 -2.51
CA PHE A 28 0.92 -3.67 -2.35
C PHE A 28 1.65 -3.53 -3.70
N LEU A 29 1.25 -4.28 -4.73
CA LEU A 29 1.79 -4.14 -6.08
C LEU A 29 1.52 -2.75 -6.67
N SER A 30 0.30 -2.22 -6.50
CA SER A 30 -0.03 -0.87 -6.96
C SER A 30 0.87 0.21 -6.31
N TRP A 31 1.20 0.05 -5.03
CA TRP A 31 2.18 0.93 -4.36
C TRP A 31 3.61 0.72 -4.89
N ALA A 32 4.00 -0.53 -5.12
CA ALA A 32 5.32 -0.88 -5.63
C ALA A 32 5.54 -0.26 -7.02
N GLU A 33 4.58 -0.41 -7.91
CA GLU A 33 4.58 0.16 -9.27
C GLU A 33 4.32 1.68 -9.29
N GLY A 34 3.91 2.28 -8.16
CA GLY A 34 3.66 3.72 -8.07
C GLY A 34 2.39 4.17 -8.79
N THR A 35 1.39 3.29 -8.89
CA THR A 35 0.14 3.50 -9.64
C THR A 35 -1.03 3.85 -8.73
N GLU A 36 -0.83 4.11 -7.44
CA GLU A 36 -1.92 4.39 -6.48
C GLU A 36 -2.80 5.59 -6.91
N GLN A 37 -2.23 6.58 -7.60
CA GLN A 37 -2.96 7.78 -8.03
C GLN A 37 -4.02 7.51 -9.11
N ASN A 38 -3.65 6.77 -10.17
CA ASN A 38 -4.51 6.52 -11.34
C ASN A 38 -5.00 5.07 -11.41
N GLY A 39 -4.54 4.20 -10.51
CA GLY A 39 -4.91 2.79 -10.40
C GLY A 39 -4.85 2.06 -11.74
N TYR A 40 -5.98 1.46 -12.11
CA TYR A 40 -6.17 0.69 -13.35
C TYR A 40 -6.00 1.51 -14.63
N ASN A 41 -6.03 2.83 -14.55
CA ASN A 41 -5.89 3.75 -15.68
C ASN A 41 -4.45 4.29 -15.83
N THR A 42 -3.47 3.77 -15.08
CA THR A 42 -2.10 4.31 -15.08
C THR A 42 -1.30 3.87 -16.30
N THR A 43 -0.67 4.79 -17.03
CA THR A 43 0.38 4.47 -18.01
C THR A 43 1.76 4.65 -17.39
N PHE A 44 2.79 4.09 -18.02
CA PHE A 44 4.17 4.46 -17.70
C PHE A 44 4.36 6.00 -17.69
N GLY A 45 5.11 6.50 -16.70
CA GLY A 45 5.23 7.93 -16.43
C GLY A 45 4.06 8.53 -15.63
N ASN A 46 3.20 7.70 -15.04
CA ASN A 46 2.08 8.08 -14.16
C ASN A 46 1.03 9.01 -14.82
N LYS A 47 0.81 8.83 -16.13
CA LYS A 47 -0.31 9.50 -16.83
C LYS A 47 -1.56 8.62 -16.76
N ARG A 48 -2.72 9.22 -17.03
CA ARG A 48 -4.01 8.52 -17.04
C ARG A 48 -4.42 8.14 -18.48
N TRP A 49 -4.98 6.94 -18.64
CA TRP A 49 -5.55 6.41 -19.88
C TRP A 49 -6.96 5.86 -19.62
N GLU A 50 -7.96 6.39 -20.33
CA GLU A 50 -9.37 6.08 -20.07
C GLU A 50 -9.88 4.79 -20.69
N ASP A 51 -9.42 4.48 -21.91
CA ASP A 51 -9.98 3.39 -22.70
C ASP A 51 -9.44 2.03 -22.22
N LEU A 52 -10.22 1.38 -21.36
CA LEU A 52 -9.91 0.05 -20.84
C LEU A 52 -10.58 -1.07 -21.66
N SER A 53 -11.14 -0.78 -22.84
CA SER A 53 -11.70 -1.84 -23.71
C SER A 53 -10.62 -2.80 -24.22
N HIS A 54 -9.37 -2.36 -24.27
CA HIS A 54 -8.20 -3.19 -24.57
C HIS A 54 -6.93 -2.61 -23.95
N HIS A 55 -5.89 -3.44 -23.79
CA HIS A 55 -4.58 -2.92 -23.43
C HIS A 55 -4.05 -2.08 -24.60
N PRO A 56 -3.55 -0.85 -24.41
CA PRO A 56 -3.21 0.04 -25.51
C PRO A 56 -2.01 -0.47 -26.34
N ASN A 57 -1.14 -1.30 -25.73
CA ASN A 57 0.08 -1.84 -26.35
C ASN A 57 0.93 -0.75 -27.04
N LYS A 58 0.85 0.46 -26.50
CA LYS A 58 1.53 1.66 -26.98
C LYS A 58 2.82 1.83 -26.20
N VAL A 59 3.89 2.21 -26.89
CA VAL A 59 5.16 2.59 -26.23
C VAL A 59 4.96 3.96 -25.60
N TRP A 60 5.04 4.00 -24.27
CA TRP A 60 4.84 5.23 -23.47
C TRP A 60 6.16 5.92 -23.14
N GLY A 61 7.26 5.17 -23.15
CA GLY A 61 8.58 5.66 -22.81
C GLY A 61 9.64 4.57 -22.94
N ARG A 62 10.80 4.80 -22.34
CA ARG A 62 11.91 3.86 -22.29
C ARG A 62 12.40 3.72 -20.85
N THR A 63 12.71 2.49 -20.47
CA THR A 63 13.53 2.19 -19.30
C THR A 63 14.96 1.93 -19.78
N GLY A 64 15.90 1.66 -18.85
CA GLY A 64 17.24 1.28 -19.29
C GLY A 64 17.30 -0.08 -19.99
N ASP A 65 16.26 -0.91 -19.86
CA ASP A 65 16.10 -2.17 -20.59
C ASP A 65 15.39 -2.02 -21.95
N GLY A 66 14.98 -0.79 -22.32
CA GLY A 66 14.39 -0.49 -23.63
C GLY A 66 12.98 0.12 -23.59
N PRO A 67 12.28 0.20 -24.74
CA PRO A 67 10.94 0.77 -24.81
C PRO A 67 9.95 -0.05 -23.98
N THR A 68 9.06 0.65 -23.26
CA THR A 68 8.06 0.03 -22.40
C THR A 68 6.64 0.36 -22.84
N THR A 69 5.78 -0.65 -22.74
CA THR A 69 4.33 -0.56 -22.98
C THR A 69 3.52 -0.71 -21.68
N ALA A 70 4.21 -0.66 -20.53
CA ALA A 70 3.61 -0.84 -19.21
C ALA A 70 2.39 0.06 -19.01
N THR A 71 1.25 -0.58 -18.73
CA THR A 71 -0.03 0.08 -18.51
C THR A 71 -0.81 -0.66 -17.43
N GLY A 72 -1.73 0.04 -16.78
CA GLY A 72 -2.61 -0.49 -15.75
C GLY A 72 -2.00 -0.44 -14.36
N ARG A 73 -2.81 -0.88 -13.40
CA ARG A 73 -2.50 -0.88 -11.96
C ARG A 73 -1.26 -1.71 -11.62
N TYR A 74 -0.97 -2.71 -12.44
CA TYR A 74 0.14 -3.64 -12.25
C TYR A 74 1.22 -3.48 -13.31
N GLN A 75 1.19 -2.37 -14.07
CA GLN A 75 2.16 -2.03 -15.12
C GLN A 75 2.46 -3.20 -16.08
N ILE A 76 1.41 -3.93 -16.48
CA ILE A 76 1.53 -5.11 -17.34
C ILE A 76 2.03 -4.67 -18.72
N LEU A 77 3.02 -5.37 -19.27
CA LEU A 77 3.50 -5.13 -20.64
C LEU A 77 2.50 -5.68 -21.66
N GLY A 78 2.40 -5.03 -22.83
CA GLY A 78 1.46 -5.45 -23.87
C GLY A 78 1.67 -6.88 -24.40
N SER A 79 2.91 -7.37 -24.40
CA SER A 79 3.22 -8.78 -24.71
C SER A 79 2.67 -9.73 -23.63
N THR A 80 2.99 -9.47 -22.36
CA THR A 80 2.48 -10.24 -21.22
C THR A 80 0.95 -10.21 -21.15
N TRP A 81 0.35 -9.05 -21.45
CA TRP A 81 -1.09 -8.91 -21.53
C TRP A 81 -1.70 -9.83 -22.59
N LYS A 82 -1.15 -9.85 -23.82
CA LYS A 82 -1.64 -10.76 -24.88
C LYS A 82 -1.60 -12.22 -24.45
N GLU A 83 -0.55 -12.64 -23.73
CA GLU A 83 -0.47 -13.99 -23.16
C GLU A 83 -1.58 -14.24 -22.15
N GLN A 84 -1.79 -13.33 -21.18
CA GLN A 84 -2.82 -13.49 -20.15
C GLN A 84 -4.24 -13.43 -20.74
N GLN A 85 -4.49 -12.50 -21.67
CA GLN A 85 -5.75 -12.36 -22.37
C GLN A 85 -6.16 -13.67 -23.05
N LYS A 86 -5.21 -14.32 -23.74
CA LYS A 86 -5.45 -15.64 -24.35
C LYS A 86 -5.64 -16.73 -23.30
N ALA A 87 -4.77 -16.79 -22.29
CA ALA A 87 -4.79 -17.86 -21.29
C ALA A 87 -6.04 -17.84 -20.38
N LEU A 88 -6.62 -16.67 -20.16
CA LEU A 88 -7.75 -16.46 -19.26
C LEU A 88 -9.05 -16.09 -20.01
N GLY A 89 -9.00 -15.93 -21.33
CA GLY A 89 -10.15 -15.52 -22.13
C GLY A 89 -10.69 -14.14 -21.77
N LEU A 90 -9.83 -13.20 -21.40
CA LEU A 90 -10.21 -11.83 -21.01
C LEU A 90 -10.72 -11.05 -22.24
N LYS A 91 -11.76 -10.25 -22.04
CA LYS A 91 -12.45 -9.52 -23.13
C LYS A 91 -12.09 -8.05 -23.20
N ASP A 92 -11.58 -7.52 -22.10
CA ASP A 92 -11.20 -6.11 -21.94
C ASP A 92 -9.93 -6.01 -21.09
N PHE A 93 -9.46 -4.77 -20.89
CA PHE A 93 -8.39 -4.42 -19.95
C PHE A 93 -8.94 -3.66 -18.73
N GLY A 94 -10.21 -3.93 -18.36
CA GLY A 94 -10.86 -3.33 -17.21
C GLY A 94 -10.25 -3.78 -15.87
N PRO A 95 -10.68 -3.19 -14.74
CA PRO A 95 -10.15 -3.51 -13.41
C PRO A 95 -10.09 -5.00 -13.08
N GLU A 96 -11.21 -5.72 -13.25
CA GLU A 96 -11.29 -7.16 -12.98
C GLU A 96 -10.34 -7.96 -13.88
N SER A 97 -10.28 -7.65 -15.17
CA SER A 97 -9.39 -8.35 -16.10
C SER A 97 -7.91 -8.10 -15.77
N GLN A 98 -7.55 -6.90 -15.29
CA GLN A 98 -6.21 -6.60 -14.80
C GLN A 98 -5.88 -7.40 -13.53
N ASP A 99 -6.81 -7.50 -12.57
CA ASP A 99 -6.66 -8.28 -11.35
C ASP A 99 -6.44 -9.77 -11.65
N LEU A 100 -7.29 -10.34 -12.51
CA LEU A 100 -7.18 -11.75 -12.91
C LEU A 100 -5.84 -12.02 -13.61
N ALA A 101 -5.39 -11.10 -14.48
CA ALA A 101 -4.08 -11.21 -15.11
C ALA A 101 -2.95 -11.17 -14.05
N ALA A 102 -2.99 -10.25 -13.10
CA ALA A 102 -1.98 -10.16 -12.04
C ALA A 102 -1.96 -11.42 -11.15
N VAL A 103 -3.12 -11.89 -10.68
CA VAL A 103 -3.22 -13.12 -9.88
C VAL A 103 -2.72 -14.33 -10.67
N SER A 104 -3.06 -14.43 -11.95
CA SER A 104 -2.57 -15.47 -12.84
C SER A 104 -1.05 -15.46 -12.98
N LEU A 105 -0.42 -14.28 -13.03
CA LEU A 105 1.04 -14.13 -13.05
C LEU A 105 1.67 -14.52 -11.70
N ILE A 106 1.04 -14.14 -10.58
CA ILE A 106 1.45 -14.55 -9.23
C ILE A 106 1.44 -16.09 -9.10
N MET A 107 0.38 -16.73 -9.56
CA MET A 107 0.26 -18.20 -9.59
C MET A 107 1.36 -18.83 -10.44
N ARG A 108 1.65 -18.28 -11.63
CA ARG A 108 2.71 -18.77 -12.53
C ARG A 108 4.09 -18.77 -11.87
N ARG A 109 4.35 -17.81 -10.99
CA ARG A 109 5.60 -17.70 -10.23
C ARG A 109 5.61 -18.52 -8.93
N GLY A 110 4.51 -19.20 -8.60
CA GLY A 110 4.40 -20.03 -7.40
C GLY A 110 4.40 -19.23 -6.09
N ALA A 111 3.95 -17.97 -6.14
CA ALA A 111 3.97 -17.04 -5.00
C ALA A 111 2.63 -16.96 -4.25
N ILE A 112 1.56 -17.57 -4.79
CA ILE A 112 0.20 -17.37 -4.28
C ILE A 112 0.04 -17.84 -2.83
N ASN A 113 0.63 -18.98 -2.47
CA ASN A 113 0.55 -19.50 -1.10
C ASN A 113 1.40 -18.70 -0.12
N ASP A 114 2.53 -18.13 -0.56
CA ASP A 114 3.34 -17.27 0.32
C ASP A 114 2.54 -16.01 0.68
N ILE A 115 1.83 -15.43 -0.30
CA ILE A 115 0.94 -14.28 -0.08
C ILE A 115 -0.19 -14.63 0.90
N ILE A 116 -0.87 -15.77 0.68
CA ILE A 116 -1.96 -16.23 1.57
C ILE A 116 -1.45 -16.45 3.00
N ASN A 117 -0.23 -16.95 3.15
CA ASN A 117 0.38 -17.16 4.47
C ASN A 117 1.02 -15.88 5.06
N GLY A 118 0.97 -14.76 4.35
CA GLY A 118 1.56 -13.48 4.76
C GLY A 118 3.09 -13.41 4.64
N ASP A 119 3.75 -14.40 4.04
CA ASP A 119 5.19 -14.40 3.75
C ASP A 119 5.51 -13.56 2.50
N VAL A 120 5.40 -12.24 2.68
CA VAL A 120 5.63 -11.26 1.61
C VAL A 120 7.08 -11.25 1.12
N ASP A 121 8.05 -11.63 1.96
CA ASP A 121 9.47 -11.64 1.59
C ASP A 121 9.76 -12.73 0.55
N THR A 122 9.27 -13.94 0.81
CA THR A 122 9.37 -15.07 -0.14
C THR A 122 8.55 -14.79 -1.40
N ALA A 123 7.34 -14.22 -1.27
CA ALA A 123 6.55 -13.80 -2.42
C ALA A 123 7.33 -12.82 -3.31
N ASN A 124 7.89 -11.76 -2.73
CA ASN A 124 8.65 -10.75 -3.49
C ASN A 124 9.86 -11.34 -4.22
N LYS A 125 10.61 -12.27 -3.60
CA LYS A 125 11.72 -12.97 -4.27
C LYS A 125 11.28 -13.75 -5.51
N LYS A 126 10.11 -14.40 -5.46
CA LYS A 126 9.55 -15.14 -6.59
C LYS A 126 9.01 -14.21 -7.69
N LEU A 127 8.52 -13.04 -7.29
CA LEU A 127 7.80 -12.09 -8.14
C LEU A 127 8.68 -10.99 -8.74
N SER A 128 9.90 -10.79 -8.26
CA SER A 128 10.82 -9.74 -8.76
C SER A 128 11.20 -9.86 -10.24
N LYS A 129 11.01 -11.05 -10.84
CA LYS A 129 11.19 -11.29 -12.28
C LYS A 129 9.97 -10.89 -13.12
N GLU A 130 8.83 -10.64 -12.49
CA GLU A 130 7.60 -10.18 -13.15
C GLU A 130 7.40 -8.68 -12.96
N TRP A 131 7.65 -8.19 -11.73
CA TRP A 131 7.54 -6.78 -11.38
C TRP A 131 8.90 -6.24 -10.95
N ALA A 132 9.50 -5.43 -11.81
CA ALA A 132 10.83 -4.86 -11.60
C ALA A 132 10.90 -3.90 -10.39
N SER A 133 9.74 -3.37 -9.98
CA SER A 133 9.61 -2.48 -8.83
C SER A 133 9.76 -3.21 -7.49
N LEU A 134 9.61 -4.54 -7.46
CA LEU A 134 9.72 -5.32 -6.24
C LEU A 134 11.18 -5.46 -5.78
N PRO A 135 11.42 -5.61 -4.47
CA PRO A 135 12.73 -6.00 -3.96
C PRO A 135 13.25 -7.27 -4.65
N TYR A 136 14.57 -7.44 -4.68
CA TYR A 136 15.26 -8.60 -5.26
C TYR A 136 15.26 -8.66 -6.80
N ASN A 137 14.86 -7.57 -7.46
CA ASN A 137 15.12 -7.45 -8.89
C ASN A 137 16.63 -7.26 -9.11
N THR A 138 17.20 -7.95 -10.09
CA THR A 138 18.64 -7.93 -10.40
C THR A 138 18.99 -7.01 -11.56
N SER A 139 18.01 -6.39 -12.23
CA SER A 139 18.31 -5.43 -13.31
C SER A 139 18.99 -4.19 -12.73
N PRO A 140 20.21 -3.83 -13.18
CA PRO A 140 20.90 -2.62 -12.75
C PRO A 140 20.25 -1.34 -13.32
N HIS A 141 19.29 -1.50 -14.24
CA HIS A 141 18.70 -0.43 -15.02
C HIS A 141 17.25 -0.10 -14.61
N GLN A 142 16.72 -0.80 -13.60
CA GLN A 142 15.38 -0.58 -13.06
C GLN A 142 15.46 -0.18 -11.59
N SER A 143 14.65 0.81 -11.22
CA SER A 143 14.48 1.14 -9.81
C SER A 143 13.55 0.13 -9.13
N GLN A 144 13.89 -0.23 -7.90
CA GLN A 144 13.08 -1.12 -7.06
C GLN A 144 12.82 -0.50 -5.69
N LYS A 145 11.77 -0.94 -5.01
CA LYS A 145 11.53 -0.59 -3.61
C LYS A 145 12.61 -1.25 -2.73
N LYS A 146 13.03 -0.54 -1.69
CA LYS A 146 13.88 -1.11 -0.65
C LYS A 146 13.10 -2.18 0.12
N LYS A 147 13.78 -3.28 0.49
CA LYS A 147 13.18 -4.37 1.28
C LYS A 147 12.44 -3.85 2.50
N ASP A 148 13.05 -3.00 3.32
CA ASP A 148 12.43 -2.52 4.55
C ASP A 148 11.22 -1.60 4.31
N ALA A 149 11.20 -0.88 3.18
CA ALA A 149 10.04 -0.11 2.78
C ALA A 149 8.89 -1.03 2.36
N ALA A 150 9.20 -2.08 1.60
CA ALA A 150 8.22 -3.09 1.22
C ALA A 150 7.62 -3.81 2.45
N MET A 151 8.46 -4.26 3.39
CA MET A 151 7.98 -4.92 4.62
C MET A 151 7.09 -3.99 5.45
N ARG A 152 7.46 -2.71 5.61
CA ARG A 152 6.64 -1.73 6.33
C ARG A 152 5.30 -1.47 5.65
N LYS A 153 5.28 -1.32 4.32
CA LYS A 153 4.01 -1.14 3.57
C LYS A 153 3.12 -2.37 3.72
N TRP A 154 3.67 -3.58 3.66
CA TRP A 154 2.89 -4.80 3.87
C TRP A 154 2.25 -4.85 5.26
N GLN A 155 3.03 -4.56 6.31
CA GLN A 155 2.50 -4.48 7.68
C GLN A 155 1.40 -3.42 7.80
N GLN A 156 1.58 -2.24 7.21
CA GLN A 156 0.56 -1.19 7.20
C GLN A 156 -0.76 -1.67 6.58
N LEU A 157 -0.68 -2.38 5.45
CA LEU A 157 -1.86 -2.93 4.75
C LEU A 157 -2.52 -4.08 5.52
N GLN A 158 -1.79 -4.78 6.40
CA GLN A 158 -2.38 -5.78 7.30
C GLN A 158 -3.16 -5.11 8.45
N SER A 159 -2.71 -3.94 8.92
CA SER A 159 -3.32 -3.21 10.03
C SER A 159 -4.48 -2.28 9.64
N SER A 160 -4.63 -1.92 8.37
CA SER A 160 -5.57 -0.86 7.93
C SER A 160 -7.07 -1.24 7.96
N GLY A 161 -7.45 -2.38 8.52
CA GLY A 161 -8.79 -2.95 8.38
C GLY A 161 -8.99 -3.48 6.96
N GLY A 162 -9.57 -4.67 6.82
CA GLY A 162 -9.70 -5.35 5.53
C GLY A 162 -10.44 -4.52 4.48
N LEU A 163 -10.21 -4.84 3.20
CA LEU A 163 -11.04 -4.35 2.10
C LEU A 163 -12.51 -4.60 2.44
N ASN A 164 -13.34 -3.56 2.32
CA ASN A 164 -14.77 -3.70 2.55
C ASN A 164 -15.33 -4.72 1.55
N GLN A 165 -15.65 -5.91 2.05
CA GLN A 165 -16.38 -6.91 1.30
C GLN A 165 -17.80 -6.34 1.10
N ILE A 166 -18.19 -6.09 -0.15
CA ILE A 166 -19.59 -5.74 -0.42
C ILE A 166 -20.41 -7.03 -0.37
N ASP A 167 -21.60 -6.92 0.22
CA ASP A 167 -22.51 -8.02 0.46
C ASP A 167 -22.71 -8.86 -0.82
N GLY A 168 -22.59 -10.18 -0.72
CA GLY A 168 -22.63 -11.09 -1.88
C GLY A 168 -21.28 -11.49 -2.48
N GLY A 169 -20.14 -11.17 -1.85
CA GLY A 169 -18.83 -11.70 -2.22
C GLY A 169 -18.18 -11.06 -3.45
N ASN A 170 -18.73 -9.95 -3.92
CA ASN A 170 -18.03 -9.04 -4.81
C ASN A 170 -17.07 -8.18 -3.99
N TYR A 171 -15.92 -7.86 -4.57
CA TYR A 171 -15.02 -6.85 -4.02
C TYR A 171 -15.32 -5.55 -4.75
N ASP A 172 -15.37 -4.45 -4.02
CA ASP A 172 -15.53 -3.15 -4.61
C ASP A 172 -14.29 -2.85 -5.48
N TYR A 173 -14.47 -2.86 -6.81
CA TYR A 173 -13.40 -2.63 -7.78
C TYR A 173 -13.00 -1.14 -7.88
N VAL A 174 -13.48 -0.28 -6.97
CA VAL A 174 -12.86 1.04 -6.80
C VAL A 174 -11.50 0.89 -6.13
N THR A 175 -10.51 1.43 -6.84
CA THR A 175 -9.29 2.10 -6.35
C THR A 175 -9.15 2.10 -4.81
N PRO A 176 -7.98 1.76 -4.22
CA PRO A 176 -7.77 2.08 -2.82
C PRO A 176 -8.06 3.57 -2.68
N LYS A 177 -9.03 3.88 -1.80
CA LYS A 177 -9.61 5.20 -1.57
C LYS A 177 -8.63 6.30 -2.00
N GLN A 178 -9.05 7.18 -2.92
CA GLN A 178 -8.49 8.52 -2.90
C GLN A 178 -8.60 8.99 -1.44
N ASN A 179 -7.50 9.41 -0.84
CA ASN A 179 -7.55 10.22 0.37
C ASN A 179 -8.27 11.51 -0.03
N THR A 180 -9.60 11.47 -0.04
CA THR A 180 -10.40 12.67 0.01
C THR A 180 -10.34 13.11 1.46
N GLU A 181 -9.37 13.97 1.76
CA GLU A 181 -9.57 14.94 2.82
C GLU A 181 -10.86 15.69 2.50
N VAL A 182 -11.95 15.31 3.17
CA VAL A 182 -13.14 16.15 3.26
C VAL A 182 -13.14 16.72 4.66
N ALA A 183 -12.92 18.03 4.71
CA ALA A 183 -12.98 18.84 5.89
C ALA A 183 -14.35 18.72 6.61
N SER A 184 -14.26 18.78 7.94
CA SER A 184 -15.27 19.25 8.90
C SER A 184 -16.66 18.60 8.95
N SER A 185 -16.88 17.75 9.96
CA SER A 185 -18.04 17.86 10.85
C SER A 185 -17.81 17.14 12.19
N GLN A 186 -17.63 17.95 13.23
CA GLN A 186 -18.09 17.79 14.62
C GLN A 186 -17.93 16.43 15.34
N SER A 187 -17.09 16.50 16.39
CA SER A 187 -17.11 15.71 17.64
C SER A 187 -18.36 14.86 17.87
N SER A 188 -18.18 13.54 17.98
CA SER A 188 -19.00 12.72 18.87
C SER A 188 -18.25 11.50 19.42
N ASN A 189 -18.30 11.44 20.74
CA ASN A 189 -17.75 10.52 21.74
C ASN A 189 -17.72 9.00 21.36
N PRO A 190 -16.63 8.26 21.61
CA PRO A 190 -16.48 6.85 21.20
C PRO A 190 -17.03 5.79 22.18
N GLN A 191 -18.17 6.04 22.85
CA GLN A 191 -18.73 5.07 23.82
C GLN A 191 -19.83 4.13 23.30
N ASN A 192 -20.39 4.32 22.10
CA ASN A 192 -21.65 3.62 21.70
C ASN A 192 -21.50 2.54 20.62
N TRP A 193 -20.50 1.66 20.72
CA TRP A 193 -20.36 0.50 19.81
C TRP A 193 -20.95 -0.82 20.35
N PHE A 194 -21.54 -0.85 21.54
CA PHE A 194 -21.85 -2.11 22.24
C PHE A 194 -23.30 -2.26 22.74
N SER A 195 -24.31 -1.75 22.03
CA SER A 195 -25.70 -1.80 22.50
C SER A 195 -26.70 -2.58 21.63
N ASN A 196 -26.32 -3.12 20.48
CA ASN A 196 -27.29 -3.76 19.55
C ASN A 196 -27.11 -5.28 19.37
N LEU A 197 -26.74 -6.02 20.41
CA LEU A 197 -26.68 -7.49 20.36
C LEU A 197 -27.22 -8.15 21.63
N LEU A 198 -28.51 -7.97 21.94
CA LEU A 198 -29.30 -8.92 22.74
C LEU A 198 -30.80 -8.81 22.39
N PRO A 199 -31.54 -9.93 22.20
CA PRO A 199 -32.99 -9.88 22.06
C PRO A 199 -33.70 -9.77 23.41
N GLU A 200 -34.85 -9.10 23.35
CA GLU A 200 -35.77 -8.80 24.43
C GLU A 200 -36.62 -10.03 24.79
N THR A 201 -36.53 -10.52 26.03
CA THR A 201 -37.65 -11.03 26.87
C THR A 201 -37.11 -11.59 28.19
N ALA A 202 -37.53 -11.00 29.33
CA ALA A 202 -38.06 -11.71 30.51
C ALA A 202 -37.97 -10.83 31.77
N GLN A 203 -39.09 -10.80 32.50
CA GLN A 203 -39.40 -9.96 33.65
C GLN A 203 -38.71 -10.42 34.96
N ALA A 204 -38.56 -9.48 35.91
CA ALA A 204 -38.05 -9.62 37.29
C ALA A 204 -39.04 -10.42 38.22
N PRO A 205 -38.84 -10.64 39.56
CA PRO A 205 -37.86 -10.01 40.48
C PRO A 205 -37.36 -10.80 41.75
N GLN A 206 -36.48 -10.13 42.53
CA GLN A 206 -36.20 -10.18 43.99
C GLN A 206 -35.20 -11.19 44.65
N GLN A 207 -34.24 -10.58 45.38
CA GLN A 207 -33.84 -10.77 46.80
C GLN A 207 -32.71 -11.73 47.30
N ILE A 208 -31.90 -11.16 48.21
CA ILE A 208 -31.09 -11.69 49.36
C ILE A 208 -29.55 -11.63 49.29
N GLN A 209 -29.00 -11.09 50.38
CA GLN A 209 -27.60 -10.92 50.80
C GLN A 209 -26.92 -12.23 51.26
N SER A 210 -25.59 -12.33 51.08
CA SER A 210 -24.56 -12.66 52.10
C SER A 210 -23.28 -13.22 51.44
N VAL A 211 -22.12 -12.57 51.58
CA VAL A 211 -21.00 -12.79 52.55
C VAL A 211 -19.83 -13.63 51.96
N GLN A 212 -18.67 -12.94 51.89
CA GLN A 212 -17.27 -13.36 52.05
C GLN A 212 -16.41 -13.94 50.91
N GLN A 213 -15.33 -13.17 50.70
CA GLN A 213 -13.92 -13.53 50.44
C GLN A 213 -13.56 -14.17 49.10
N GLN A 214 -12.84 -13.39 48.28
CA GLN A 214 -11.67 -13.87 47.53
C GLN A 214 -10.83 -12.71 46.98
N THR A 215 -9.52 -12.88 47.08
CA THR A 215 -8.43 -12.02 46.62
C THR A 215 -8.65 -11.50 45.19
N GLN A 216 -8.86 -10.18 45.05
CA GLN A 216 -8.85 -9.54 43.73
C GLN A 216 -7.40 -9.33 43.29
N ARG A 217 -6.91 -10.16 42.35
CA ARG A 217 -5.91 -9.65 41.40
C ARG A 217 -6.60 -8.55 40.62
N GLN A 218 -6.11 -7.33 40.72
CA GLN A 218 -6.53 -6.26 39.83
C GLN A 218 -6.25 -6.70 38.39
N PRO A 219 -7.19 -6.54 37.45
CA PRO A 219 -6.88 -6.74 36.04
C PRO A 219 -5.73 -5.78 35.70
N ILE A 220 -4.61 -6.33 35.25
CA ILE A 220 -3.55 -5.52 34.65
C ILE A 220 -4.17 -5.01 33.36
N ASP A 221 -4.53 -3.73 33.33
CA ASP A 221 -4.83 -3.01 32.10
C ASP A 221 -3.49 -2.72 31.41
N PRO A 222 -3.14 -3.44 30.32
CA PRO A 222 -1.86 -3.27 29.65
C PRO A 222 -1.74 -1.90 28.96
N PHE A 223 -2.82 -1.13 28.93
CA PHE A 223 -2.87 0.21 28.35
C PHE A 223 -2.94 1.31 29.41
N LYS A 224 -3.05 1.00 30.71
CA LYS A 224 -3.16 2.04 31.76
C LYS A 224 -2.00 3.05 31.70
N ALA A 225 -0.78 2.56 31.51
CA ALA A 225 0.41 3.41 31.36
C ALA A 225 0.36 4.30 30.10
N PHE A 226 -0.26 3.81 29.01
CA PHE A 226 -0.47 4.58 27.80
C PHE A 226 -1.56 5.64 28.02
N THR A 227 -2.68 5.28 28.63
CA THR A 227 -3.82 6.18 28.91
C THR A 227 -3.43 7.29 29.87
N ASP A 228 -2.65 6.97 30.91
CA ASP A 228 -2.16 7.96 31.88
C ASP A 228 -1.19 8.96 31.22
N ASN A 229 -0.32 8.50 30.31
CA ASN A 229 0.58 9.37 29.53
C ASN A 229 -0.16 10.22 28.49
N PHE A 230 -1.16 9.66 27.81
CA PHE A 230 -1.95 10.39 26.82
C PHE A 230 -2.75 11.53 27.47
N ASN A 231 -3.33 11.29 28.65
CA ASN A 231 -4.07 12.31 29.38
C ASN A 231 -3.16 13.41 29.96
N GLN A 232 -1.90 13.12 30.26
CA GLN A 232 -0.92 14.13 30.69
C GLN A 232 -0.45 15.06 29.56
N LEU A 233 -0.65 14.68 28.29
CA LEU A 233 -0.33 15.49 27.12
C LEU A 233 -1.52 16.34 26.63
N ASN A 234 -2.69 16.16 27.24
CA ASN A 234 -3.90 16.88 26.86
C ASN A 234 -3.84 18.31 27.43
N GLY A 235 -3.39 19.26 26.61
CA GLY A 235 -3.27 20.68 26.97
C GLY A 235 -1.85 21.27 26.87
N THR A 236 -0.84 20.51 26.41
CA THR A 236 0.55 20.98 26.24
C THR A 236 0.93 21.35 24.80
N LEU A 237 -0.05 21.47 23.89
CA LEU A 237 0.19 21.93 22.51
C LEU A 237 -0.25 23.38 22.36
N ASP A 238 0.72 24.27 22.16
CA ASP A 238 0.49 25.68 21.86
C ASP A 238 -0.45 25.84 20.65
N THR A 239 -1.37 26.79 20.75
CA THR A 239 -2.33 27.14 19.70
C THR A 239 -1.60 27.58 18.43
N PHE A 240 -1.91 26.94 17.31
CA PHE A 240 -1.35 27.24 15.98
C PHE A 240 -1.48 28.73 15.64
N ALA A 241 -0.33 29.40 15.50
CA ALA A 241 -0.26 30.74 14.91
C ALA A 241 -0.50 30.67 13.37
N PRO A 242 -1.00 31.74 12.72
CA PRO A 242 -1.27 31.75 11.29
C PRO A 242 0.01 31.57 10.46
N ILE A 243 -0.12 30.85 9.34
CA ILE A 243 0.99 30.50 8.45
C ILE A 243 1.30 31.68 7.51
N GLU A 244 2.42 32.36 7.75
CA GLU A 244 3.09 33.24 6.76
C GLU A 244 3.71 32.37 5.64
N PRO A 245 3.81 32.85 4.38
CA PRO A 245 4.37 32.06 3.28
C PRO A 245 5.89 31.86 3.46
N ILE A 246 6.30 30.66 3.87
CA ILE A 246 7.71 30.34 4.12
C ILE A 246 8.38 29.87 2.81
N ASN A 247 9.38 30.62 2.35
CA ASN A 247 10.33 30.22 1.32
C ASN A 247 11.23 29.09 1.83
N ASN A 248 11.01 27.88 1.36
CA ASN A 248 11.72 26.68 1.82
C ASN A 248 13.24 26.70 1.52
N GLN A 249 13.75 27.56 0.62
CA GLN A 249 15.18 27.62 0.31
C GLN A 249 16.02 28.12 1.50
N GLU A 250 15.56 29.14 2.23
CA GLU A 250 16.31 29.70 3.36
C GLU A 250 16.40 28.71 4.54
N LYS A 251 15.34 27.89 4.72
CA LYS A 251 15.29 26.86 5.76
C LYS A 251 16.34 25.77 5.53
N TYR A 252 16.48 25.29 4.29
CA TYR A 252 17.49 24.30 3.94
C TYR A 252 18.91 24.88 3.93
N ALA A 253 19.08 26.14 3.50
CA ALA A 253 20.37 26.83 3.55
C ALA A 253 20.89 27.01 5.00
N LYS A 254 20.01 27.40 5.94
CA LYS A 254 20.37 27.51 7.36
C LYS A 254 20.67 26.16 8.02
N GLN A 255 19.96 25.10 7.64
CA GLN A 255 20.23 23.75 8.15
C GLN A 255 21.56 23.20 7.64
N LEU A 256 21.93 23.51 6.38
CA LEU A 256 23.25 23.17 5.84
C LEU A 256 24.37 23.98 6.51
N ALA A 257 24.20 25.30 6.69
CA ALA A 257 25.18 26.14 7.39
C ALA A 257 25.41 25.68 8.85
N SER A 258 24.35 25.30 9.56
CA SER A 258 24.43 24.77 10.93
C SER A 258 25.08 23.39 11.02
N ALA A 259 24.97 22.57 9.96
CA ALA A 259 25.55 21.23 9.94
C ALA A 259 27.04 21.22 9.55
N PHE A 260 27.50 22.27 8.85
CA PHE A 260 28.87 22.36 8.32
C PHE A 260 29.71 23.53 8.90
N GLY A 261 29.15 24.36 9.78
CA GLY A 261 29.91 25.30 10.59
C GLY A 261 30.45 26.53 9.86
N GLU A 262 29.91 26.91 8.71
CA GLU A 262 30.30 28.15 8.00
C GLU A 262 29.07 29.01 7.63
N GLU A 263 29.22 30.33 7.78
CA GLU A 263 28.14 31.31 7.51
C GLU A 263 27.96 31.57 6.00
N PRO A 264 26.71 31.74 5.52
CA PRO A 264 26.46 32.02 4.11
C PRO A 264 26.83 33.46 3.74
N SER A 265 27.76 33.60 2.80
CA SER A 265 28.11 34.85 2.11
C SER A 265 26.90 35.41 1.34
N THR A 266 26.59 36.68 1.60
CA THR A 266 25.55 37.46 0.94
C THR A 266 26.07 37.96 -0.41
N ASN A 267 25.66 37.33 -1.52
CA ASN A 267 25.40 38.01 -2.79
C ASN A 267 24.79 37.05 -3.83
N GLY A 268 23.73 37.50 -4.50
CA GLY A 268 22.94 36.71 -5.43
C GLY A 268 23.59 36.43 -6.80
N LEU A 269 22.89 35.58 -7.54
CA LEU A 269 23.10 35.08 -8.91
C LEU A 269 24.05 33.88 -9.12
N LEU A 270 23.41 32.78 -9.56
CA LEU A 270 23.85 31.70 -10.46
C LEU A 270 25.28 31.16 -10.31
N ASP A 271 25.43 29.92 -9.85
CA ASP A 271 26.23 28.93 -10.60
C ASP A 271 25.92 27.48 -10.18
N TYR A 272 25.94 26.60 -11.18
CA TYR A 272 25.75 25.16 -11.07
C TYR A 272 26.92 24.50 -10.32
N GLY A 273 26.64 23.70 -9.29
CA GLY A 273 27.72 23.09 -8.48
C GLY A 273 27.43 21.76 -7.80
N VAL A 274 26.39 21.01 -8.20
CA VAL A 274 26.13 19.66 -7.64
C VAL A 274 26.63 18.54 -8.57
N SER A 275 27.51 18.88 -9.53
CA SER A 275 28.19 17.88 -10.37
C SER A 275 29.54 17.40 -9.80
N ASP A 276 30.03 17.98 -8.69
CA ASP A 276 31.37 17.68 -8.15
C ASP A 276 31.38 17.03 -6.75
N LEU A 277 30.22 16.61 -6.22
CA LEU A 277 30.13 15.88 -4.95
C LEU A 277 29.79 14.39 -5.12
N VAL A 278 30.19 13.79 -6.24
CA VAL A 278 30.25 12.33 -6.46
C VAL A 278 31.59 11.89 -7.10
N LYS A 279 32.55 12.78 -7.32
CA LYS A 279 33.86 12.45 -7.93
C LYS A 279 35.01 12.18 -6.93
N SER A 280 34.74 11.58 -5.76
CA SER A 280 35.86 11.19 -4.86
C SER A 280 35.73 9.82 -4.16
N ILE A 281 35.05 8.83 -4.75
CA ILE A 281 35.06 7.45 -4.23
C ILE A 281 35.65 6.43 -5.24
N TYR A 282 36.26 6.88 -6.34
CA TYR A 282 36.85 5.97 -7.34
C TYR A 282 38.28 6.33 -7.81
N ASP A 283 39.11 6.94 -6.97
CA ASP A 283 40.54 7.14 -7.32
C ASP A 283 41.50 7.08 -6.12
N GLN A 284 41.64 5.89 -5.52
CA GLN A 284 42.82 5.55 -4.72
C GLN A 284 43.35 4.18 -5.13
N THR A 285 43.86 4.08 -6.36
CA THR A 285 44.97 3.18 -6.75
C THR A 285 45.69 3.75 -7.97
N ALA A 286 46.70 4.60 -7.74
CA ALA A 286 47.95 4.78 -8.50
C ALA A 286 48.51 6.19 -8.24
#